data_AF-A0A2U2RZL5-F1
#
_entry.id   AF-A0A2U2RZL5-F1
#
_cell.length_a   1.000
_cell.length_b   1.000
_cell.length_c   1.000
_cell.angle_alpha   90.00
_cell.angle_beta   90.00
_cell.angle_gamma   90.00
#
_symmetry.space_group_name_H-M   'P 1'
#
loop_
_entity.id
_entity.type
_entity.pdbx_description
1 polymer ?
#
loop_
_entity_poly.entity_id
_entity_poly.type
_entity_poly.pdbx_seq_one_letter_code
_entity_poly.pdbx_strand_id
1 'polypeptide(L)'
;MKIKTIFKINMVIIALQVLPLIISLFSPEFKIMLMTDAFGEGPSKDAVVMFEQFALVLGLTVIGIIIFLYGSLSFNDEGTLKRLSLLFFALAGFFALPDLINVLSGQPTAPLPVIILGLISMGLFYYGSKKGTI
;
A
#
# COMPACT_ATOMS: atom_id res chain seq x y z
N MET A 1 -14.07 11.04 13.73
CA MET A 1 -14.39 9.90 12.83
C MET A 1 -14.09 8.61 13.57
N LYS A 2 -14.95 7.60 13.41
CA LYS A 2 -14.77 6.29 14.05
C LYS A 2 -13.51 5.61 13.53
N ILE A 3 -12.65 5.09 14.41
CA ILE A 3 -11.38 4.44 14.04
C ILE A 3 -11.63 3.21 13.16
N LYS A 4 -12.68 2.44 13.45
CA LYS A 4 -13.07 1.30 12.62
C LYS A 4 -13.46 1.72 11.20
N THR A 5 -14.01 2.92 11.01
CA THR A 5 -14.28 3.47 9.67
C THR A 5 -12.96 3.85 8.97
N ILE A 6 -12.01 4.46 9.68
CA ILE A 6 -10.66 4.73 9.16
C ILE A 6 -10.01 3.44 8.63
N PHE A 7 -10.03 2.38 9.44
CA PHE A 7 -9.43 1.10 9.06
C PHE A 7 -10.11 0.51 7.82
N LYS A 8 -11.44 0.56 7.73
CA LYS A 8 -12.18 0.10 6.55
C LYS A 8 -11.84 0.87 5.27
N ILE A 9 -11.79 2.20 5.36
CA ILE A 9 -11.41 3.03 4.22
C ILE A 9 -9.97 2.72 3.78
N ASN A 10 -9.05 2.60 4.73
CA ASN A 10 -7.66 2.28 4.41
C ASN A 10 -7.49 0.88 3.83
N MET A 11 -8.27 -0.11 4.25
CA MET A 11 -8.27 -1.42 3.57
C MET A 11 -8.65 -1.31 2.10
N VAL A 12 -9.67 -0.51 1.77
CA VAL A 12 -10.07 -0.28 0.37
C VAL A 12 -8.98 0.46 -0.40
N ILE A 13 -8.41 1.52 0.18
CA ILE A 13 -7.33 2.29 -0.43
C ILE A 13 -6.11 1.40 -0.71
N ILE A 14 -5.70 0.58 0.25
CA ILE A 14 -4.55 -0.32 0.12
C ILE A 14 -4.85 -1.42 -0.91
N ALA A 15 -6.06 -1.98 -0.92
CA ALA A 15 -6.47 -2.98 -1.90
C ALA A 15 -6.42 -2.42 -3.33
N LEU A 16 -6.89 -1.18 -3.54
CA LEU A 16 -6.83 -0.52 -4.84
C LEU A 16 -5.39 -0.27 -5.30
N GLN A 17 -4.48 0.08 -4.39
CA GLN A 17 -3.08 0.34 -4.73
C GLN A 17 -2.32 -0.93 -5.13
N VAL A 18 -2.59 -2.07 -4.48
CA VAL A 18 -1.90 -3.35 -4.81
C VAL A 18 -2.53 -4.07 -6.00
N LEU A 19 -3.74 -3.70 -6.39
CA LEU A 19 -4.50 -4.40 -7.42
C LEU A 19 -3.72 -4.60 -8.74
N PRO A 20 -3.04 -3.58 -9.31
CA PRO A 20 -2.27 -3.76 -10.55
C PRO A 20 -1.17 -4.82 -10.40
N LEU A 21 -0.50 -4.86 -9.24
CA LEU A 21 0.57 -5.80 -8.97
C LEU A 21 0.04 -7.24 -8.90
N ILE A 22 -1.10 -7.46 -8.24
CA ILE A 22 -1.74 -8.78 -8.18
C ILE A 22 -2.21 -9.21 -9.57
N ILE A 23 -2.84 -8.30 -10.33
CA ILE A 23 -3.31 -8.60 -11.69
C ILE A 23 -2.15 -8.98 -12.60
N SER A 24 -0.97 -8.36 -12.44
CA SER A 24 0.23 -8.66 -13.24
C SER A 24 0.72 -10.11 -13.12
N LEU A 25 0.37 -10.82 -12.04
CA LEU A 25 0.69 -12.24 -11.87
C LEU A 25 -0.11 -13.14 -12.83
N PHE A 26 -1.26 -12.65 -13.31
CA PHE A 26 -2.20 -13.42 -14.13
C PHE A 26 -2.41 -12.82 -15.53
N SER A 27 -2.19 -11.52 -15.71
CA SER A 27 -2.35 -10.80 -16.98
C SER A 27 -0.99 -10.43 -17.57
N PRO A 28 -0.64 -10.95 -18.77
CA PRO A 28 0.56 -10.55 -19.48
C PRO A 28 0.60 -9.04 -19.79
N GLU A 29 -0.55 -8.43 -20.06
CA GLU A 29 -0.67 -7.01 -20.42
C GLU A 29 -0.28 -6.11 -19.24
N PHE A 30 -0.85 -6.39 -18.05
CA PHE A 30 -0.48 -5.65 -16.83
C PHE A 30 0.97 -5.89 -16.43
N LYS A 31 1.47 -7.11 -16.64
CA LYS A 31 2.88 -7.42 -16.39
C LYS A 31 3.80 -6.60 -17.27
N ILE A 32 3.56 -6.58 -18.59
CA ILE A 32 4.37 -5.80 -19.54
C ILE A 32 4.29 -4.31 -19.20
N MET A 33 3.11 -3.79 -18.89
CA MET A 33 2.92 -2.38 -18.49
C MET A 33 3.81 -2.03 -17.28
N LEU A 34 3.66 -2.75 -16.16
CA LEU A 34 4.41 -2.46 -14.94
C LEU A 34 5.92 -2.70 -15.10
N MET A 35 6.31 -3.71 -15.87
CA MET A 35 7.72 -3.96 -16.16
C MET A 35 8.33 -2.90 -17.06
N THR A 36 7.58 -2.36 -18.02
CA THR A 36 8.05 -1.26 -18.86
C THR A 36 8.25 0.00 -18.01
N ASP A 37 7.35 0.28 -17.07
CA ASP A 37 7.49 1.40 -16.14
C ASP A 37 8.72 1.23 -15.21
N ALA A 38 9.02 0.00 -14.79
CA ALA A 38 10.10 -0.29 -13.85
C ALA A 38 11.48 -0.45 -14.50
N PHE A 39 11.55 -1.07 -15.68
CA PHE A 39 12.80 -1.50 -16.33
C PHE A 39 13.00 -0.95 -17.75
N GLY A 40 11.99 -0.28 -18.33
CA GLY A 40 12.00 0.14 -19.73
C GLY A 40 11.67 -1.00 -20.71
N GLU A 41 11.91 -0.75 -22.00
CA GLU A 41 11.60 -1.72 -23.06
C GLU A 41 12.63 -2.86 -23.14
N GLY A 42 12.16 -4.06 -23.45
CA GLY A 42 13.02 -5.24 -23.65
C GLY A 42 13.78 -5.71 -22.41
N PRO A 43 13.12 -5.92 -21.24
CA PRO A 43 13.79 -6.35 -20.02
C PRO A 43 14.45 -7.73 -20.21
N SER A 44 15.58 -7.93 -19.52
CA SER A 44 16.28 -9.21 -19.53
C SER A 44 15.42 -10.32 -18.90
N LYS A 45 15.72 -11.58 -19.19
CA LYS A 45 15.04 -12.73 -18.57
C LYS A 45 15.14 -12.70 -17.04
N ASP A 46 16.28 -12.29 -16.50
CA ASP A 46 16.48 -12.17 -15.06
C ASP A 46 15.63 -11.06 -14.45
N ALA A 47 15.45 -9.94 -15.16
CA ALA A 47 14.55 -8.87 -14.74
C ALA A 47 13.08 -9.32 -14.72
N VAL A 48 12.66 -10.14 -15.69
CA VAL A 48 11.33 -10.76 -15.70
C VAL A 48 11.13 -11.63 -14.46
N VAL A 49 12.05 -12.55 -14.18
CA VAL A 49 11.95 -13.44 -13.02
C VAL A 49 11.97 -12.63 -11.71
N MET A 50 12.84 -11.62 -11.61
CA MET A 50 12.90 -10.75 -10.44
C MET A 50 11.58 -10.01 -10.21
N PHE A 51 10.97 -9.46 -11.28
CA PHE A 51 9.67 -8.81 -11.19
C PHE A 51 8.57 -9.75 -10.73
N GLU A 52 8.51 -10.98 -11.27
CA GLU A 52 7.49 -11.96 -10.89
C GLU A 52 7.59 -12.36 -9.41
N GLN A 53 8.82 -12.57 -8.91
CA GLN A 53 9.04 -12.85 -7.48
C GLN A 53 8.67 -11.65 -6.62
N PHE A 54 9.05 -10.44 -7.04
CA PHE A 54 8.70 -9.21 -6.36
C PHE A 54 7.18 -9.02 -6.28
N ALA A 55 6.47 -9.16 -7.40
CA ALA A 55 5.03 -9.01 -7.48
C ALA A 55 4.30 -10.02 -6.58
N LEU A 56 4.77 -11.27 -6.54
CA LEU A 56 4.20 -12.31 -5.69
C LEU A 56 4.41 -11.99 -4.20
N VAL A 57 5.66 -11.74 -3.78
CA VAL A 57 5.98 -11.52 -2.37
C VAL A 57 5.34 -10.24 -1.85
N LEU A 58 5.46 -9.12 -2.58
CA LEU A 58 4.88 -7.86 -2.15
C LEU A 58 3.35 -7.91 -2.18
N GLY A 59 2.76 -8.51 -3.23
CA GLY A 59 1.32 -8.71 -3.33
C GLY A 59 0.75 -9.47 -2.13
N LEU A 60 1.34 -10.61 -1.77
CA LEU A 60 0.93 -11.40 -0.60
C LEU A 60 1.18 -10.67 0.72
N THR A 61 2.27 -9.93 0.83
CA THR A 61 2.59 -9.11 2.02
C THR A 61 1.49 -8.07 2.26
N VAL A 62 1.07 -7.36 1.21
CA VAL A 62 0.00 -6.36 1.32
C VAL A 62 -1.35 -6.99 1.63
N ILE A 63 -1.67 -8.16 1.08
CA ILE A 63 -2.87 -8.93 1.47
C ILE A 63 -2.83 -9.26 2.97
N GLY A 64 -1.67 -9.69 3.48
CA GLY A 64 -1.46 -9.90 4.92
C GLY A 64 -1.73 -8.64 5.75
N ILE A 65 -1.25 -7.48 5.31
CA ILE A 65 -1.51 -6.17 5.96
C ILE A 65 -3.01 -5.87 6.01
N ILE A 66 -3.75 -6.12 4.93
CA ILE A 66 -5.21 -5.95 4.89
C ILE A 66 -5.89 -6.87 5.92
N ILE A 67 -5.42 -8.12 6.06
CA ILE A 67 -5.94 -9.06 7.07
C ILE A 67 -5.66 -8.56 8.49
N PHE A 68 -4.48 -7.99 8.76
CA PHE A 68 -4.18 -7.38 10.06
C PHE A 68 -5.10 -6.19 10.38
N LEU A 69 -5.40 -5.35 9.40
CA LEU A 69 -6.38 -4.26 9.54
C LEU A 69 -7.77 -4.79 9.82
N TYR A 70 -8.19 -5.83 9.10
CA TYR A 70 -9.47 -6.49 9.32
C TYR A 70 -9.57 -7.09 10.73
N GLY A 71 -8.55 -7.83 11.16
CA GLY A 71 -8.47 -8.41 12.51
C GLY A 71 -8.52 -7.35 13.61
N SER A 72 -7.96 -6.17 13.35
CA SER A 72 -7.99 -5.03 14.28
C SER A 72 -9.39 -4.47 14.51
N LEU A 73 -10.37 -4.76 13.64
CA LEU A 73 -11.76 -4.36 13.85
C LEU A 73 -12.44 -5.11 15.02
N SER A 74 -11.86 -6.22 15.47
CA SER A 74 -12.38 -7.00 16.61
C SER A 74 -12.20 -6.28 17.96
N PHE A 75 -11.22 -5.38 18.08
CA PHE A 75 -10.99 -4.64 19.32
C PHE A 75 -12.07 -3.58 19.55
N ASN A 76 -12.50 -3.45 20.81
CA ASN A 76 -13.50 -2.46 21.22
C ASN A 76 -12.93 -1.39 22.17
N ASP A 77 -11.69 -1.57 22.65
CA ASP A 77 -11.02 -0.57 23.47
C ASP A 77 -10.45 0.56 22.61
N GLU A 78 -10.80 1.80 22.93
CA GLU A 78 -10.37 2.98 22.18
C GLU A 78 -8.85 3.18 22.25
N GLY A 79 -8.25 2.95 23.42
CA GLY A 79 -6.80 3.10 23.62
C GLY A 79 -6.01 2.15 22.72
N THR A 80 -6.46 0.90 22.64
CA THR A 80 -5.90 -0.14 21.77
C THR A 80 -6.04 0.24 20.30
N LEU A 81 -7.23 0.67 19.86
CA LEU A 81 -7.47 1.09 18.49
C LEU A 81 -6.61 2.31 18.09
N LYS A 82 -6.42 3.29 18.99
CA LYS A 82 -5.52 4.44 18.75
C LYS A 82 -4.06 4.02 18.57
N ARG A 83 -3.58 3.07 19.40
CA ARG A 83 -2.23 2.52 19.29
C ARG A 83 -2.04 1.74 17.98
N LEU A 84 -2.99 0.89 17.62
CA LEU A 84 -2.98 0.19 16.34
C LEU A 84 -2.99 1.18 15.16
N SER A 85 -3.79 2.25 15.24
CA SER A 85 -3.80 3.31 14.22
C SER A 85 -2.44 4.00 14.08
N LEU A 86 -1.69 4.17 15.17
CA LEU A 86 -0.32 4.71 15.11
C LEU A 86 0.66 3.74 14.43
N LEU A 87 0.54 2.44 14.72
CA LEU A 87 1.37 1.41 14.08
C LEU A 87 1.08 1.32 12.57
N PHE A 88 -0.19 1.36 12.18
CA PHE A 88 -0.57 1.40 10.77
C PHE A 88 -0.15 2.71 10.08
N PHE A 89 -0.14 3.83 10.80
CA PHE A 89 0.45 5.07 10.28
C PHE A 89 1.93 4.91 9.95
N ALA A 90 2.71 4.31 10.86
CA ALA A 90 4.13 4.07 10.61
C ALA A 90 4.33 3.13 9.41
N LEU A 91 3.57 2.02 9.37
CA LEU A 91 3.61 1.07 8.25
C LEU A 91 3.27 1.74 6.91
N ALA A 92 2.17 2.49 6.85
CA ALA A 92 1.76 3.22 5.65
C ALA A 92 2.80 4.27 5.25
N GLY A 93 3.47 4.89 6.24
CA GLY A 93 4.56 5.82 6.03
C GLY A 93 5.73 5.20 5.30
N PHE A 94 6.21 4.05 5.75
CA PHE A 94 7.28 3.32 5.06
C PHE A 94 6.86 2.80 3.68
N PHE A 95 5.56 2.54 3.47
CA PHE A 95 5.03 2.17 2.16
C PHE A 95 5.01 3.34 1.17
N ALA A 96 4.66 4.55 1.63
CA ALA A 96 4.61 5.75 0.78
C ALA A 96 6.00 6.42 0.59
N LEU A 97 6.96 6.11 1.46
CA LEU A 97 8.27 6.77 1.46
C LEU A 97 9.07 6.60 0.16
N PRO A 98 9.14 5.40 -0.46
CA PRO A 98 9.87 5.22 -1.71
C PRO A 98 9.35 6.13 -2.83
N ASP A 99 8.03 6.31 -2.95
CA ASP A 99 7.44 7.21 -3.93
C ASP A 99 7.86 8.66 -3.70
N LEU A 100 7.79 9.12 -2.44
CA LEU A 100 8.23 10.47 -2.10
C LEU A 100 9.72 10.69 -2.40
N ILE A 101 10.56 9.71 -2.08
CA ILE A 101 12.00 9.76 -2.37
C ILE A 101 12.23 9.83 -3.89
N ASN A 102 11.52 9.01 -4.67
CA ASN A 102 11.68 8.96 -6.11
C ASN A 102 11.20 10.24 -6.80
N VAL A 103 10.08 10.82 -6.34
CA VAL A 103 9.61 12.15 -6.78
C VAL A 103 10.70 13.20 -6.57
N LEU A 104 11.32 13.23 -5.38
CA LEU A 104 12.37 14.21 -5.06
C LEU A 104 13.68 13.96 -5.80
N SER A 105 13.94 12.71 -6.19
CA SER A 105 15.18 12.29 -6.87
C SER A 105 15.07 12.28 -8.39
N GLY A 106 13.91 12.65 -8.95
CA GLY A 106 13.64 12.59 -10.39
C GLY A 106 13.67 11.17 -10.96
N GLN A 107 13.43 10.16 -10.12
CA GLN A 107 13.39 8.75 -10.51
C GLN A 107 11.97 8.32 -10.87
N PRO A 108 11.80 7.21 -11.61
CA PRO A 108 10.48 6.61 -11.82
C PRO A 108 9.74 6.40 -10.49
N THR A 109 8.47 6.78 -10.44
CA THR A 109 7.63 6.75 -9.24
C THR A 109 6.19 6.39 -9.63
N ALA A 110 5.39 5.98 -8.65
CA ALA A 110 3.98 5.72 -8.89
C ALA A 110 3.25 6.94 -9.49
N PRO A 111 2.18 6.75 -10.27
CA PRO A 111 1.36 7.84 -10.76
C PRO A 111 0.86 8.74 -9.61
N LEU A 112 0.78 10.05 -9.84
CA LEU A 112 0.40 11.03 -8.82
C LEU A 112 -0.89 10.66 -8.04
N PRO A 113 -1.98 10.14 -8.67
CA PRO A 113 -3.16 9.70 -7.92
C PRO A 113 -2.86 8.61 -6.88
N VAL A 114 -1.93 7.69 -7.18
CA VAL A 114 -1.52 6.62 -6.26
C VAL A 114 -0.76 7.20 -5.07
N ILE A 115 0.18 8.11 -5.31
CA ILE A 115 0.93 8.82 -4.26
C ILE A 115 -0.03 9.56 -3.33
N ILE A 116 -1.01 10.29 -3.90
CA ILE A 116 -2.03 11.01 -3.12
C ILE A 116 -2.84 10.05 -2.25
N LEU A 117 -3.25 8.89 -2.78
CA LEU A 117 -3.96 7.87 -2.00
C LEU A 117 -3.10 7.31 -0.86
N GLY A 118 -1.80 7.08 -1.08
CA GLY A 118 -0.84 6.69 -0.06
C GLY A 118 -0.77 7.72 1.08
N LEU A 119 -0.65 9.01 0.75
CA LEU A 119 -0.63 10.11 1.72
C LEU A 119 -1.96 10.27 2.47
N ILE A 120 -3.09 10.10 1.79
CA ILE A 120 -4.42 10.11 2.43
C ILE A 120 -4.50 8.96 3.43
N SER A 121 -4.04 7.76 3.05
CA SER A 121 -4.04 6.59 3.94
C SER A 121 -3.24 6.85 5.22
N MET A 122 -2.02 7.39 5.08
CA MET A 122 -1.19 7.83 6.20
C MET A 122 -1.91 8.87 7.06
N GLY A 123 -2.47 9.92 6.45
CA GLY A 123 -3.16 10.99 7.16
C GLY A 123 -4.36 10.48 7.97
N LEU A 124 -5.13 9.54 7.41
CA LEU A 124 -6.24 8.90 8.09
C LEU A 124 -5.78 8.08 9.30
N PHE A 125 -4.72 7.28 9.16
CA PHE A 125 -4.15 6.52 10.30
C PHE A 125 -3.58 7.44 11.37
N TYR A 126 -2.91 8.52 11.00
CA TYR A 126 -2.41 9.52 11.95
C TYR A 126 -3.58 10.18 12.71
N TYR A 127 -4.61 10.60 11.98
CA TYR A 127 -5.82 11.16 12.58
C TYR A 127 -6.45 10.17 13.57
N GLY A 128 -6.59 8.89 13.18
CA GLY A 128 -7.14 7.84 14.03
C GLY A 128 -6.36 7.67 15.34
N SER A 129 -5.02 7.80 15.29
CA SER A 129 -4.17 7.69 16.49
C SER A 129 -4.34 8.84 17.48
N LYS A 130 -4.67 10.05 17.01
CA LYS A 130 -4.75 11.27 17.84
C LYS A 130 -6.18 11.64 18.24
N LYS A 131 -7.10 11.56 17.28
CA LYS A 131 -8.47 12.11 17.36
C LYS A 131 -9.55 11.09 17.01
N GLY A 132 -9.18 9.84 16.80
CA GLY A 132 -10.13 8.76 16.56
C GLY A 132 -11.01 8.50 17.79
N THR A 133 -12.24 8.08 17.54
CA THR A 133 -13.19 7.58 18.56
C THR A 133 -13.66 6.19 18.14
N ILE A 134 -14.37 5.48 19.00
CA ILE A 134 -15.03 4.21 18.63
C ILE A 134 -16.16 4.44 17.62
#